data_AF-A0A5A7RW51-F1
#
_entry.id   AF-A0A5A7RW51-F1
#
_cell.length_a   1.000
_cell.length_b   1.000
_cell.length_c   1.000
_cell.angle_alpha   90.00
_cell.angle_beta   90.00
_cell.angle_gamma   90.00
#
_symmetry.space_group_name_H-M   'P 1'
#
loop_
_entity.id
_entity.type
_entity.pdbx_description
1 polymer ?
#
loop_
_entity_poly.entity_id
_entity_poly.type
_entity_poly.pdbx_seq_one_letter_code
_entity_poly.pdbx_strand_id
1 'polypeptide(L)'
;MIRLLLIVCTLVSLLLPILSYRYFYQIMKLIKVRIGSVLVLGALTVVAGYIFFILPWIFVGDDIEEIRFFSYSIILLGLSILTYGVVKIYLDWKEVMK
;
A
#
# COMPACT_ATOMS: atom_id res chain seq x y z
N MET A 1 2.34 -21.68 -24.20
CA MET A 1 3.19 -20.48 -24.40
C MET A 1 2.72 -19.27 -23.60
N ILE A 2 1.44 -18.86 -23.67
CA ILE A 2 0.92 -17.67 -22.95
C ILE A 2 1.12 -17.73 -21.43
N ARG A 3 0.90 -18.88 -20.77
CA ARG A 3 1.10 -19.03 -19.31
C ARG A 3 2.55 -18.76 -18.87
N LEU A 4 3.53 -19.19 -19.65
CA LEU A 4 4.96 -19.02 -19.33
C LEU A 4 5.36 -17.53 -19.42
N LEU A 5 4.83 -16.84 -20.44
CA LEU A 5 5.00 -15.40 -20.64
C LEU A 5 4.38 -14.59 -19.48
N LEU A 6 3.18 -14.96 -19.05
CA LEU A 6 2.51 -14.36 -17.88
C LEU A 6 3.34 -14.54 -16.60
N ILE A 7 3.87 -15.74 -16.35
CA ILE A 7 4.72 -16.00 -15.18
C ILE A 7 5.96 -15.12 -15.19
N VAL A 8 6.62 -14.97 -16.34
CA VAL A 8 7.80 -14.10 -16.48
C VAL A 8 7.43 -12.64 -16.24
N CYS A 9 6.33 -12.15 -16.80
CA CYS A 9 5.84 -10.79 -16.55
C CYS A 9 5.52 -10.56 -15.06
N THR A 10 4.92 -11.54 -14.38
CA THR A 10 4.66 -11.49 -12.93
C THR A 10 5.96 -11.43 -12.14
N LEU A 11 6.95 -12.24 -12.48
CA LEU A 11 8.27 -12.24 -11.81
C LEU A 11 9.00 -10.90 -12.00
N VAL A 12 8.95 -10.32 -13.20
CA VAL A 12 9.55 -9.00 -13.47
C VAL A 12 8.82 -7.89 -12.71
N SER A 13 7.49 -7.97 -12.61
CA SER A 13 6.70 -6.98 -11.86
C SER A 13 6.95 -7.06 -10.35
N LEU A 14 7.42 -8.18 -9.80
CA LEU A 14 7.89 -8.26 -8.41
C LEU A 14 9.17 -7.43 -8.15
N LEU A 15 9.94 -7.07 -9.19
CA LEU A 15 11.09 -6.18 -9.05
C LEU A 15 10.69 -4.69 -8.94
N LEU A 16 9.51 -4.32 -9.46
CA LEU A 16 9.04 -2.93 -9.45
C LEU A 16 8.84 -2.36 -8.03
N PRO A 17 8.25 -3.08 -7.05
CA PRO A 17 8.17 -2.63 -5.66
C PRO A 17 9.54 -2.33 -5.06
N ILE A 18 10.55 -3.15 -5.36
CA ILE A 18 11.92 -2.98 -4.85
C ILE A 18 12.54 -1.70 -5.41
N LEU A 19 12.43 -1.49 -6.73
CA LEU A 19 12.92 -0.28 -7.37
C LEU A 19 12.18 0.97 -6.86
N SER A 20 10.85 0.90 -6.77
CA SER A 20 10.02 1.99 -6.26
C SER A 20 10.38 2.33 -4.81
N TYR A 21 10.58 1.34 -3.95
CA TYR A 21 10.99 1.54 -2.57
C TYR A 21 12.38 2.20 -2.47
N ARG A 22 13.33 1.79 -3.32
CA ARG A 22 14.67 2.38 -3.35
C ARG A 22 14.63 3.86 -3.74
N TYR A 23 13.91 4.21 -4.80
CA TYR A 23 13.74 5.61 -5.20
C TYR A 23 13.00 6.42 -4.13
N PHE A 24 11.92 5.86 -3.59
CA PHE A 24 11.17 6.48 -2.51
C PHE A 24 12.04 6.76 -1.29
N TYR A 25 12.84 5.79 -0.84
CA TYR A 25 13.76 5.96 0.28
C TYR A 25 14.82 7.03 0.01
N GLN A 26 15.37 7.10 -1.20
CA GLN A 26 16.34 8.14 -1.57
C GLN A 26 15.71 9.54 -1.52
N ILE A 27 14.50 9.69 -2.05
CA ILE A 27 13.75 10.95 -1.99
C ILE A 27 13.44 11.33 -0.54
N MET A 28 12.95 10.38 0.28
CA MET A 28 12.68 10.63 1.70
C MET A 28 13.92 11.02 2.49
N LYS A 29 15.08 10.42 2.17
CA LYS A 29 16.36 10.78 2.79
C LYS A 29 16.78 12.22 2.45
N LEU A 30 16.56 12.66 1.21
CA LEU A 30 16.85 14.04 0.80
C LEU A 30 15.97 15.06 1.53
N ILE A 31 14.70 14.72 1.77
CA ILE A 31 13.73 15.62 2.40
C ILE A 31 13.75 15.50 3.94
N LYS A 32 14.60 14.62 4.51
CA LYS A 32 14.70 14.32 5.96
C LYS A 32 13.35 13.93 6.61
N VAL A 33 12.40 13.43 5.82
CA VAL A 33 11.06 13.11 6.28
C VAL A 33 11.07 11.74 6.98
N ARG A 34 10.79 11.72 8.28
CA ARG A 34 10.71 10.49 9.11
C ARG A 34 9.32 9.83 9.07
N ILE A 35 8.66 9.82 7.91
CA ILE A 35 7.28 9.33 7.75
C ILE A 35 7.24 8.00 6.98
N GLY A 36 8.39 7.53 6.46
CA GLY A 36 8.48 6.26 5.75
C GLY A 36 7.88 5.08 6.53
N SER A 37 8.05 5.04 7.85
CA SER A 37 7.45 4.01 8.70
C SER A 37 5.91 4.06 8.72
N VAL A 38 5.32 5.25 8.72
CA VAL A 38 3.85 5.44 8.69
C VAL A 38 3.28 4.98 7.35
N LEU A 39 3.97 5.27 6.25
CA LEU A 39 3.55 4.81 4.92
C LEU A 39 3.69 3.30 4.76
N VAL A 40 4.79 2.72 5.27
CA VAL A 40 4.96 1.26 5.28
C VAL A 40 3.89 0.59 6.13
N LEU A 41 3.57 1.15 7.30
CA LEU A 41 2.50 0.67 8.16
C LEU A 41 1.15 0.70 7.43
N GLY A 42 0.78 1.84 6.84
CA GLY A 42 -0.46 1.99 6.08
C GLY A 42 -0.55 1.01 4.90
N ALA A 43 0.55 0.83 4.16
CA ALA A 43 0.61 -0.12 3.06
C ALA A 43 0.46 -1.57 3.54
N LEU A 44 1.13 -1.96 4.63
CA LEU A 44 0.97 -3.29 5.23
C LEU A 44 -0.44 -3.52 5.74
N THR A 45 -1.08 -2.51 6.34
CA THR A 45 -2.48 -2.60 6.79
C THR A 45 -3.43 -2.82 5.61
N VAL A 46 -3.26 -2.10 4.50
CA VAL A 46 -4.08 -2.30 3.29
C VAL A 46 -3.83 -3.68 2.68
N VAL A 47 -2.58 -4.12 2.58
CA VAL A 47 -2.22 -5.44 2.04
C VAL A 47 -2.80 -6.57 2.91
N ALA A 48 -2.68 -6.46 4.23
CA ALA A 48 -3.26 -7.42 5.17
C ALA A 48 -4.80 -7.43 5.07
N GLY A 49 -5.42 -6.24 5.04
CA GLY A 49 -6.86 -6.07 4.79
C GLY A 49 -7.29 -6.76 3.50
N TYR A 50 -6.52 -6.58 2.43
CA TYR A 50 -6.81 -7.20 1.15
C TYR A 50 -6.65 -8.73 1.18
N ILE A 51 -5.50 -9.25 1.63
CA ILE A 51 -5.17 -10.69 1.58
C ILE A 51 -6.02 -11.51 2.53
N PHE A 52 -6.26 -11.04 3.76
CA PHE A 52 -6.92 -11.84 4.79
C PHE A 52 -8.44 -11.63 4.82
N PHE A 53 -8.93 -10.51 4.31
CA PHE A 53 -10.33 -10.13 4.50
C PHE A 53 -11.11 -9.88 3.20
N ILE A 54 -10.49 -9.29 2.15
CA ILE A 54 -11.17 -9.13 0.83
C ILE A 54 -10.97 -10.34 -0.08
N LEU A 55 -9.75 -10.86 -0.20
CA LEU A 55 -9.43 -11.89 -1.17
C LEU A 55 -10.13 -13.22 -0.89
N PRO A 56 -10.20 -13.71 0.37
CA PRO A 56 -10.99 -14.89 0.71
C PRO A 56 -12.49 -14.65 0.50
N TRP A 57 -12.95 -13.41 0.67
CA TRP A 57 -14.36 -13.03 0.47
C TRP A 57 -14.83 -13.23 -0.97
N ILE A 58 -13.95 -12.98 -1.95
CA ILE A 58 -14.23 -13.27 -3.37
C ILE A 58 -14.58 -14.75 -3.59
N PHE A 59 -14.09 -15.67 -2.73
CA PHE A 59 -14.29 -17.11 -2.85
C PHE A 59 -15.36 -17.67 -1.91
N VAL A 60 -15.65 -17.01 -0.79
CA VAL A 60 -16.57 -17.51 0.25
C VAL A 60 -17.98 -16.93 0.13
N GLY A 61 -18.17 -15.85 -0.62
CA GLY A 61 -19.51 -15.38 -0.99
C GLY A 61 -20.20 -14.51 0.08
N ASP A 62 -21.26 -13.82 -0.36
CA ASP A 62 -21.97 -12.71 0.29
C ASP A 62 -22.58 -12.98 1.70
N ASP A 63 -22.38 -14.16 2.28
CA ASP A 63 -23.25 -14.75 3.33
C ASP A 63 -23.04 -14.20 4.75
N ILE A 64 -22.09 -13.27 4.96
CA ILE A 64 -21.67 -12.73 6.27
C ILE A 64 -21.35 -11.24 6.14
N GLU A 65 -22.37 -10.39 6.32
CA GLU A 65 -22.27 -8.94 6.19
C GLU A 65 -21.28 -8.32 7.19
N GLU A 66 -21.16 -8.89 8.39
CA GLU A 66 -20.30 -8.36 9.45
C GLU A 66 -18.81 -8.42 9.08
N ILE A 67 -18.39 -9.54 8.48
CA ILE A 67 -17.00 -9.71 8.03
C ILE A 67 -16.71 -8.70 6.92
N ARG A 68 -17.63 -8.53 5.97
CA ARG A 68 -17.49 -7.56 4.88
C ARG A 68 -17.34 -6.13 5.40
N PHE A 69 -18.18 -5.72 6.34
CA PHE A 69 -18.10 -4.40 6.98
C PHE A 69 -16.75 -4.22 7.71
N PHE A 70 -16.29 -5.25 8.41
CA PHE A 70 -15.00 -5.25 9.08
C PHE A 70 -13.82 -5.14 8.10
N SER A 71 -13.85 -5.89 7.00
CA SER A 71 -12.85 -5.83 5.91
C SER A 71 -12.71 -4.41 5.35
N TYR A 72 -13.85 -3.77 5.04
CA TYR A 72 -13.86 -2.41 4.52
C TYR A 72 -13.37 -1.40 5.54
N SER A 73 -13.70 -1.59 6.82
CA SER A 73 -13.21 -0.73 7.91
C SER A 73 -11.69 -0.80 8.06
N ILE A 74 -11.09 -1.99 7.98
CA ILE A 74 -9.62 -2.16 8.03
C ILE A 74 -8.95 -1.46 6.84
N ILE A 75 -9.50 -1.63 5.64
CA ILE A 75 -8.92 -1.01 4.44
C ILE A 75 -9.06 0.51 4.47
N LEU A 76 -10.21 1.01 4.92
CA LEU A 76 -10.43 2.44 5.10
C LEU A 76 -9.43 3.04 6.10
N LEU A 77 -9.15 2.32 7.19
CA LEU A 77 -8.15 2.72 8.18
C LEU A 77 -6.74 2.76 7.57
N GLY A 78 -6.34 1.70 6.85
CA GLY A 78 -5.06 1.66 6.13
C GLY A 78 -4.91 2.79 5.09
N LEU A 79 -5.96 3.06 4.32
CA LEU A 79 -6.00 4.17 3.37
C LEU A 79 -5.91 5.53 4.08
N SER A 80 -6.58 5.71 5.22
CA SER A 80 -6.51 6.94 6.00
C SER A 80 -5.09 7.21 6.51
N ILE A 81 -4.38 6.18 6.97
CA ILE A 81 -2.97 6.26 7.37
C ILE A 81 -2.09 6.69 6.17
N LEU A 82 -2.32 6.09 5.00
CA LEU A 82 -1.59 6.45 3.78
C LEU A 82 -1.87 7.89 3.36
N THR A 83 -3.13 8.31 3.35
CA THR A 83 -3.53 9.69 3.03
C THR A 83 -2.87 10.68 3.99
N TYR A 84 -2.87 10.40 5.29
CA TYR A 84 -2.16 11.22 6.28
C TYR A 84 -0.66 11.31 5.95
N GLY A 85 -0.01 10.18 5.66
CA GLY A 85 1.41 10.15 5.30
C GLY A 85 1.72 11.00 4.07
N VAL A 86 0.89 10.93 3.03
CA VAL A 86 1.04 11.73 1.79
C VAL A 86 0.81 13.21 2.06
N VAL A 87 -0.23 13.58 2.79
CA VAL A 87 -0.52 14.98 3.14
C VAL A 87 0.63 15.58 3.94
N LYS A 88 1.16 14.83 4.90
CA LYS A 88 2.27 15.29 5.73
C LYS A 88 3.55 15.47 4.91
N ILE A 89 3.87 14.55 3.98
CA ILE A 89 4.96 14.74 3.02
C ILE A 89 4.77 16.03 2.22
N TYR A 90 3.57 16.29 1.69
CA TYR A 90 3.29 17.49 0.93
C TYR A 90 3.50 18.77 1.75
N LEU A 91 3.03 18.80 3.00
CA LEU A 91 3.22 19.94 3.90
C LEU A 91 4.70 20.19 4.21
N ASP A 92 5.43 19.13 4.57
CA ASP A 92 6.86 19.20 4.85
C ASP A 92 7.63 19.70 3.59
N TRP A 93 7.19 19.31 2.39
CA TRP A 93 7.80 19.78 1.14
C TRP A 93 7.45 21.22 0.79
N LYS A 94 6.22 21.65 1.06
CA LYS A 94 5.75 23.03 0.88
C LYS A 94 6.54 24.01 1.74
N GLU A 95 6.97 23.60 2.94
CA GLU A 95 7.80 24.43 3.82
C GLU A 95 9.23 24.60 3.29
N VAL A 96 9.78 23.59 2.59
CA VAL A 96 11.15 23.63 2.04
C VAL A 96 11.26 24.42 0.73
N MET A 97 10.18 24.52 -0.05
CA MET A 97 10.16 25.29 -1.32
C MET A 97 9.84 26.78 -1.15
N LYS A 98 9.53 27.24 0.06
CA LYS A 98 9.42 28.66 0.40
C LYS A 98 10.78 29.24 0.72
#